data_AF-A0A9X2GQJ7-F1
#
_entry.id   AF-A0A9X2GQJ7-F1
#
_cell.length_a   1.000
_cell.length_b   1.000
_cell.length_c   1.000
_cell.angle_alpha   90.00
_cell.angle_beta   90.00
_cell.angle_gamma   90.00
#
_symmetry.space_group_name_H-M   'P 1'
#
loop_
_entity.id
_entity.type
_entity.pdbx_description
1 polymer ?
#
loop_
_entity_poly.entity_id
_entity_poly.type
_entity_poly.pdbx_seq_one_letter_code
_entity_poly.pdbx_strand_id
1 'polypeptide(L)'
;MSDRPVFVIGCPRSGTTMLQLMLHSHPRLAVPPETRFLVPAYYRRRTWGDLRVAQRRRALAEWIATDRSTKFRELKIDKNEFVRQSIEGPGSLGSVIGTAFRMYADRFDKARWGDKRPSYVKQVDLLLRLFPDAQFIHLIRDGRDCVASLKEMPWYTLDSFHAVSTWAEAIDAGGRLKRTLASDTYYELRYEDLTDDPMTELKKLCHFLEEDFSPAMISPREAASVAVPQHKVWHSNTHREVTRSRVGSWANRLDDWEIALCEHMLGDRLESMGYELSGVPKPSKEHVVACQKTMQKRKASRMRKSMRDRFNRLREPSPVAALLTTRQRSLAGVPQQRRELTEPV
;
A
#
# COMPACT_ATOMS: atom_id res chain seq x y z
N MET A 1 7.81 11.19 -19.17
CA MET A 1 7.67 10.97 -17.72
C MET A 1 6.40 10.19 -17.47
N SER A 2 6.44 9.26 -16.53
CA SER A 2 5.38 8.27 -16.30
C SER A 2 4.12 8.90 -15.69
N ASP A 3 2.95 8.28 -15.89
CA ASP A 3 1.67 8.61 -15.23
C ASP A 3 1.11 7.42 -14.42
N ARG A 4 1.88 6.33 -14.30
CA ARG A 4 1.49 5.08 -13.65
C ARG A 4 1.23 5.28 -12.15
N PRO A 5 0.22 4.64 -11.56
CA PRO A 5 -0.05 4.76 -10.13
C PRO A 5 0.96 3.98 -9.27
N VAL A 6 1.26 4.51 -8.08
CA VAL A 6 2.28 3.95 -7.18
C VAL A 6 1.64 3.40 -5.89
N PHE A 7 1.95 2.16 -5.51
CA PHE A 7 1.43 1.55 -4.29
C PHE A 7 2.55 1.19 -3.32
N VAL A 8 2.50 1.75 -2.11
CA VAL A 8 3.40 1.37 -1.02
C VAL A 8 2.75 0.26 -0.19
N ILE A 9 3.44 -0.88 -0.12
CA ILE A 9 2.98 -2.12 0.49
C ILE A 9 4.03 -2.66 1.48
N GLY A 10 3.61 -3.59 2.35
CA GLY A 10 4.53 -4.29 3.26
C GLY A 10 3.88 -4.82 4.53
N CYS A 11 4.69 -5.15 5.53
CA CYS A 11 4.16 -5.44 6.86
C CYS A 11 3.72 -4.12 7.54
N PRO A 12 2.60 -4.08 8.28
CA PRO A 12 2.37 -3.00 9.22
C PRO A 12 3.61 -2.79 10.10
N ARG A 13 3.93 -1.53 10.39
CA ARG A 13 5.08 -1.11 11.22
C ARG A 13 6.47 -1.21 10.57
N SER A 14 6.56 -1.49 9.27
CA SER A 14 7.82 -1.42 8.50
C SER A 14 8.27 -0.01 8.11
N GLY A 15 7.66 1.06 8.64
CA GLY A 15 8.02 2.44 8.27
C GLY A 15 7.28 3.00 7.05
N THR A 16 6.24 2.33 6.55
CA THR A 16 5.52 2.72 5.32
C THR A 16 4.90 4.12 5.36
N THR A 17 4.60 4.65 6.55
CA THR A 17 4.10 6.04 6.68
C THR A 17 5.22 7.05 6.44
N MET A 18 6.45 6.77 6.91
CA MET A 18 7.62 7.60 6.62
C MET A 18 7.87 7.65 5.11
N LEU A 19 7.92 6.50 4.46
CA LEU A 19 8.08 6.42 3.00
C LEU A 19 6.95 7.13 2.24
N GLN A 20 5.70 7.02 2.71
CA GLN A 20 4.58 7.78 2.16
C GLN A 20 4.83 9.29 2.20
N LEU A 21 5.37 9.82 3.29
CA LEU A 21 5.64 11.25 3.43
C LEU A 21 6.80 11.68 2.52
N MET A 22 7.86 10.88 2.44
CA MET A 22 8.98 11.11 1.52
C MET A 22 8.47 11.16 0.06
N LEU A 23 7.66 10.19 -0.34
CA LEU A 23 7.05 10.15 -1.68
C LEU A 23 6.09 11.30 -1.93
N HIS A 24 5.27 11.68 -0.94
CA HIS A 24 4.37 12.83 -1.08
C HIS A 24 5.11 14.16 -1.15
N SER A 25 6.34 14.24 -0.66
CA SER A 25 7.18 15.45 -0.77
C SER A 25 7.77 15.62 -2.17
N HIS A 26 7.77 14.56 -3.00
CA HIS A 26 8.18 14.65 -4.39
C HIS A 26 7.25 15.58 -5.19
N PRO A 27 7.76 16.47 -6.06
CA PRO A 27 6.95 17.48 -6.75
C PRO A 27 5.89 16.89 -7.68
N ARG A 28 6.11 15.70 -8.23
CA ARG A 28 5.18 15.06 -9.18
C ARG A 28 4.27 13.99 -8.58
N LEU A 29 4.49 13.56 -7.33
CA LEU A 29 3.79 12.39 -6.74
C LEU A 29 3.01 12.78 -5.48
N ALA A 30 1.71 12.52 -5.49
CA ALA A 30 0.84 12.70 -4.34
C ALA A 30 0.47 11.35 -3.70
N VAL A 31 0.73 11.16 -2.41
CA VAL A 31 0.35 9.94 -1.67
C VAL A 31 -0.51 10.33 -0.47
N PRO A 32 -1.84 10.12 -0.51
CA PRO A 32 -2.76 10.59 0.51
C PRO A 32 -2.70 9.80 1.80
N PRO A 33 -3.27 10.32 2.91
CA PRO A 33 -3.59 9.50 4.07
C PRO A 33 -4.28 8.18 3.71
N GLU A 34 -4.03 7.12 4.49
CA GLU A 34 -4.62 5.79 4.20
C GLU A 34 -6.15 5.84 4.12
N THR A 35 -6.66 5.61 2.91
CA THR A 35 -8.08 5.44 2.61
C THR A 35 -8.50 3.97 2.78
N ARG A 36 -9.81 3.72 2.78
CA ARG A 36 -10.37 2.38 3.06
C ARG A 36 -11.45 1.93 2.09
N PHE A 37 -11.70 2.66 1.00
CA PHE A 37 -12.74 2.30 0.03
C PHE A 37 -12.31 1.27 -1.01
N LEU A 38 -11.05 1.26 -1.46
CA LEU A 38 -10.60 0.47 -2.62
C LEU A 38 -10.94 -1.02 -2.48
N VAL A 39 -10.51 -1.65 -1.38
CA VAL A 39 -10.68 -3.08 -1.17
C VAL A 39 -12.16 -3.46 -0.98
N PRO A 40 -12.94 -2.79 -0.12
CA PRO A 40 -14.38 -3.03 -0.03
C PRO A 40 -15.14 -2.79 -1.34
N ALA A 41 -14.77 -1.77 -2.12
CA ALA A 41 -15.37 -1.49 -3.43
C ALA A 41 -15.16 -2.68 -4.38
N TYR A 42 -13.94 -3.21 -4.44
CA TYR A 42 -13.62 -4.37 -5.26
C TYR A 42 -14.35 -5.65 -4.83
N TYR A 43 -14.38 -5.97 -3.53
CA TYR A 43 -15.08 -7.18 -3.09
C TYR A 43 -16.61 -7.06 -3.21
N ARG A 44 -17.16 -5.85 -3.29
CA ARG A 44 -18.57 -5.58 -3.60
C ARG A 44 -18.82 -5.25 -5.08
N ARG A 45 -17.85 -5.42 -5.97
CA ARG A 45 -17.97 -5.00 -7.39
C ARG A 45 -19.22 -5.49 -8.12
N ARG A 46 -19.73 -6.67 -7.75
CA ARG A 46 -20.97 -7.23 -8.31
C ARG A 46 -22.23 -6.47 -7.90
N THR A 47 -22.24 -5.84 -6.73
CA THR A 47 -23.41 -5.10 -6.21
C THR A 47 -23.54 -3.72 -6.86
N TRP A 48 -22.47 -3.17 -7.42
CA TRP A 48 -22.51 -1.88 -8.11
C TRP A 48 -23.16 -1.98 -9.50
N GLY A 49 -23.27 -3.19 -10.07
CA GLY A 49 -23.82 -3.39 -11.42
C GLY A 49 -22.87 -2.94 -12.52
N ASP A 50 -23.43 -2.68 -13.70
CA ASP A 50 -22.63 -2.26 -14.86
C ASP A 50 -22.22 -0.79 -14.76
N LEU A 51 -20.93 -0.56 -14.46
CA LEU A 51 -20.36 0.77 -14.32
C LEU A 51 -20.22 1.53 -15.64
N ARG A 52 -20.60 0.97 -16.80
CA ARG A 52 -20.80 1.74 -18.04
C ARG A 52 -22.04 2.63 -17.95
N VAL A 53 -22.98 2.32 -17.05
CA VAL A 53 -24.15 3.16 -16.75
C VAL A 53 -23.78 4.25 -15.75
N ALA A 54 -24.00 5.52 -16.13
CA ALA A 54 -23.70 6.69 -15.31
C ALA A 54 -24.29 6.64 -13.89
N GLN A 55 -25.54 6.20 -13.76
CA GLN A 55 -26.21 6.10 -12.45
C GLN A 55 -25.54 5.07 -11.51
N ARG A 56 -24.93 4.02 -12.07
CA ARG A 56 -24.16 3.02 -11.29
C ARG A 56 -22.83 3.59 -10.82
N ARG A 57 -22.16 4.41 -11.64
CA ARG A 57 -20.96 5.17 -11.22
C ARG A 57 -21.29 6.17 -10.12
N ARG A 58 -22.41 6.90 -10.24
CA ARG A 58 -22.92 7.82 -9.21
C ARG A 58 -23.08 7.09 -7.87
N ALA A 59 -23.80 5.97 -7.85
CA ALA A 59 -24.02 5.21 -6.61
C ALA A 59 -22.73 4.75 -5.94
N LEU A 60 -21.74 4.29 -6.71
CA LEU A 60 -20.43 3.92 -6.18
C LEU A 60 -19.68 5.14 -5.63
N ALA A 61 -19.64 6.24 -6.38
CA ALA A 61 -18.94 7.47 -5.98
C ALA A 61 -19.57 8.09 -4.72
N GLU A 62 -20.91 8.12 -4.63
CA GLU A 62 -21.64 8.57 -3.44
C GLU A 62 -21.32 7.71 -2.23
N TRP A 63 -21.31 6.38 -2.37
CA TRP A 63 -20.90 5.49 -1.27
C TRP A 63 -19.46 5.79 -0.82
N ILE A 64 -18.53 5.92 -1.77
CA ILE A 64 -17.13 6.27 -1.47
C ILE A 64 -17.07 7.59 -0.68
N ALA A 65 -17.78 8.62 -1.13
CA ALA A 65 -17.69 9.97 -0.59
C ALA A 65 -18.40 10.16 0.77
N THR A 66 -19.44 9.37 1.06
CA THR A 66 -20.34 9.60 2.20
C THR A 66 -20.15 8.62 3.35
N ASP A 67 -19.80 7.35 3.07
CA ASP A 67 -19.65 6.32 4.09
C ASP A 67 -18.40 6.59 4.95
N ARG A 68 -18.58 6.77 6.26
CA ARG A 68 -17.48 7.13 7.17
C ARG A 68 -16.35 6.09 7.19
N SER A 69 -16.65 4.82 6.91
CA SER A 69 -15.66 3.74 6.91
C SER A 69 -14.63 3.88 5.78
N THR A 70 -14.94 4.63 4.71
CA THR A 70 -14.08 4.82 3.53
C THR A 70 -12.91 5.73 3.80
N LYS A 71 -13.04 6.61 4.80
CA LYS A 71 -12.10 7.71 5.09
C LYS A 71 -11.90 8.69 3.93
N PHE A 72 -12.86 8.81 3.00
CA PHE A 72 -12.77 9.75 1.88
C PHE A 72 -12.56 11.20 2.33
N ARG A 73 -13.16 11.60 3.47
CA ARG A 73 -13.01 12.95 4.05
C ARG A 73 -11.55 13.34 4.33
N GLU A 74 -10.66 12.37 4.53
CA GLU A 74 -9.22 12.63 4.75
C GLU A 74 -8.53 13.17 3.50
N LEU A 75 -9.09 12.93 2.31
CA LEU A 75 -8.57 13.47 1.05
C LEU A 75 -8.77 14.98 0.95
N LYS A 76 -9.77 15.53 1.65
CA LYS A 76 -10.17 16.95 1.61
C LYS A 76 -10.37 17.47 0.16
N ILE A 77 -10.95 16.63 -0.70
CA ILE A 77 -11.38 16.98 -2.06
C ILE A 77 -12.90 17.20 -2.07
N ASP A 78 -13.40 17.99 -3.02
CA ASP A 78 -14.83 18.24 -3.14
C ASP A 78 -15.60 16.97 -3.53
N LYS A 79 -16.60 16.62 -2.71
CA LYS A 79 -17.38 15.38 -2.89
C LYS A 79 -18.28 15.42 -4.13
N ASN A 80 -18.84 16.59 -4.44
CA ASN A 80 -19.80 16.75 -5.53
C ASN A 80 -19.04 16.70 -6.86
N GLU A 81 -17.87 17.33 -6.90
CA GLU A 81 -16.94 17.26 -8.01
C GLU A 81 -16.43 15.83 -8.22
N PHE A 82 -16.11 15.10 -7.15
CA PHE A 82 -15.72 13.69 -7.27
C PHE A 82 -16.83 12.83 -7.86
N VAL A 83 -18.07 13.02 -7.42
CA VAL A 83 -19.23 12.31 -8.00
C VAL A 83 -19.41 12.70 -9.46
N ARG A 84 -19.33 13.99 -9.80
CA ARG A 84 -19.44 14.49 -11.18
C ARG A 84 -18.37 13.88 -12.10
N GLN A 85 -17.09 13.97 -11.74
CA GLN A 85 -16.00 13.38 -12.51
C GLN A 85 -16.09 11.85 -12.60
N SER A 86 -16.62 11.18 -11.58
CA SER A 86 -16.87 9.74 -11.63
C SER A 86 -17.97 9.38 -12.62
N ILE A 87 -18.99 10.23 -12.77
CA ILE A 87 -20.07 10.03 -13.75
C ILE A 87 -19.56 10.26 -15.17
N GLU A 88 -18.77 11.31 -15.40
CA GLU A 88 -18.22 11.66 -16.72
C GLU A 88 -17.03 10.79 -17.15
N GLY A 89 -16.33 10.21 -16.17
CA GLY A 89 -15.16 9.37 -16.40
C GLY A 89 -15.47 7.97 -16.96
N PRO A 90 -14.42 7.18 -17.26
CA PRO A 90 -14.58 5.87 -17.86
C PRO A 90 -15.41 4.88 -17.00
N GLY A 91 -16.15 4.02 -17.69
CA GLY A 91 -17.12 3.07 -17.13
C GLY A 91 -16.57 1.86 -16.37
N SER A 92 -15.51 2.02 -15.56
CA SER A 92 -14.87 0.92 -14.84
C SER A 92 -14.66 1.20 -13.36
N LEU A 93 -14.55 0.12 -12.59
CA LEU A 93 -14.34 0.21 -11.14
C LEU A 93 -13.03 0.92 -10.79
N GLY A 94 -11.93 0.55 -11.46
CA GLY A 94 -10.62 1.17 -11.28
C GLY A 94 -10.66 2.66 -11.63
N SER A 95 -11.44 3.07 -12.62
CA SER A 95 -11.54 4.49 -12.99
C SER A 95 -12.25 5.32 -11.92
N VAL A 96 -13.38 4.85 -11.39
CA VAL A 96 -14.07 5.56 -10.30
C VAL A 96 -13.19 5.67 -9.04
N ILE A 97 -12.49 4.59 -8.67
CA ILE A 97 -11.56 4.60 -7.53
C ILE A 97 -10.38 5.53 -7.80
N GLY A 98 -9.76 5.43 -8.98
CA GLY A 98 -8.60 6.22 -9.37
C GLY A 98 -8.88 7.71 -9.52
N THR A 99 -10.11 8.11 -9.89
CA THR A 99 -10.53 9.52 -9.94
C THR A 99 -10.36 10.20 -8.58
N ALA A 100 -10.67 9.53 -7.47
CA ALA A 100 -10.48 10.10 -6.14
C ALA A 100 -8.99 10.41 -5.86
N PHE A 101 -8.09 9.53 -6.29
CA PHE A 101 -6.65 9.72 -6.10
C PHE A 101 -6.06 10.74 -7.08
N ARG A 102 -6.55 10.79 -8.32
CA ARG A 102 -6.19 11.82 -9.29
C ARG A 102 -6.59 13.21 -8.77
N MET A 103 -7.83 13.38 -8.33
CA MET A 103 -8.28 14.64 -7.73
C MET A 103 -7.48 15.04 -6.49
N TYR A 104 -7.03 14.05 -5.70
CA TYR A 104 -6.13 14.34 -4.59
C TYR A 104 -4.77 14.86 -5.08
N ALA A 105 -4.22 14.30 -6.16
CA ALA A 105 -2.98 14.79 -6.77
C ALA A 105 -3.15 16.19 -7.38
N ASP A 106 -4.27 16.44 -8.07
CA ASP A 106 -4.61 17.73 -8.67
C ASP A 106 -4.68 18.85 -7.61
N ARG A 107 -5.13 18.55 -6.38
CA ARG A 107 -5.14 19.50 -5.26
C ARG A 107 -3.75 20.03 -4.87
N PHE A 108 -2.68 19.34 -5.28
CA PHE A 108 -1.29 19.74 -5.03
C PHE A 108 -0.53 19.98 -6.33
N ASP A 109 -1.23 20.13 -7.46
CA ASP A 109 -0.65 20.31 -8.80
C ASP A 109 0.34 19.19 -9.19
N LYS A 110 0.07 17.96 -8.74
CA LYS A 110 0.94 16.80 -8.98
C LYS A 110 0.40 15.90 -10.07
N ALA A 111 1.27 15.51 -10.99
CA ALA A 111 0.91 14.71 -12.17
C ALA A 111 0.58 13.24 -11.86
N ARG A 112 1.07 12.68 -10.74
CA ARG A 112 0.89 11.28 -10.36
C ARG A 112 0.32 11.15 -8.97
N TRP A 113 -0.38 10.05 -8.77
CA TRP A 113 -0.90 9.65 -7.48
C TRP A 113 -0.34 8.29 -7.06
N GLY A 114 -0.31 8.08 -5.76
CA GLY A 114 -0.11 6.77 -5.17
C GLY A 114 -1.09 6.51 -4.03
N ASP A 115 -1.08 5.30 -3.50
CA ASP A 115 -1.78 4.94 -2.27
C ASP A 115 -0.87 4.08 -1.40
N LYS A 116 -1.00 4.23 -0.08
CA LYS A 116 -0.17 3.48 0.86
C LYS A 116 -1.05 2.75 1.84
N ARG A 117 -0.92 1.43 1.81
CA ARG A 117 -1.50 0.55 2.81
C ARG A 117 -0.66 -0.72 2.91
N PRO A 118 0.01 -0.99 4.05
CA PRO A 118 0.91 -2.14 4.15
C PRO A 118 0.25 -3.45 3.72
N SER A 119 -0.96 -3.70 4.25
CA SER A 119 -1.74 -4.91 3.97
C SER A 119 -2.12 -5.17 2.50
N TYR A 120 -1.88 -4.22 1.59
CA TYR A 120 -2.01 -4.43 0.15
C TYR A 120 -1.01 -5.44 -0.41
N VAL A 121 0.09 -5.75 0.28
CA VAL A 121 1.04 -6.80 -0.15
C VAL A 121 0.34 -8.16 -0.37
N LYS A 122 -0.76 -8.42 0.35
CA LYS A 122 -1.58 -9.63 0.20
C LYS A 122 -2.64 -9.55 -0.90
N GLN A 123 -2.72 -8.43 -1.61
CA GLN A 123 -3.81 -8.04 -2.50
C GLN A 123 -3.30 -7.43 -3.81
N VAL A 124 -2.02 -7.63 -4.16
CA VAL A 124 -1.44 -7.08 -5.39
C VAL A 124 -2.14 -7.61 -6.64
N ASP A 125 -2.57 -8.89 -6.67
CA ASP A 125 -3.38 -9.42 -7.78
C ASP A 125 -4.67 -8.60 -8.01
N LEU A 126 -5.32 -8.18 -6.93
CA LEU A 126 -6.52 -7.33 -6.99
C LEU A 126 -6.16 -5.93 -7.50
N LEU A 127 -5.04 -5.37 -7.03
CA LEU A 127 -4.58 -4.05 -7.43
C LEU A 127 -4.20 -4.00 -8.90
N LEU A 128 -3.52 -5.01 -9.42
CA LEU A 128 -3.21 -5.15 -10.85
C LEU A 128 -4.46 -5.29 -11.72
N ARG A 129 -5.55 -5.86 -11.19
CA ARG A 129 -6.84 -5.87 -11.91
C ARG A 129 -7.50 -4.49 -11.98
N LEU A 130 -7.35 -3.68 -10.94
CA LEU A 130 -7.87 -2.30 -10.92
C LEU A 130 -6.97 -1.35 -11.71
N PHE A 131 -5.66 -1.53 -11.61
CA PHE A 131 -4.62 -0.65 -12.14
C PHE A 131 -3.52 -1.52 -12.79
N PRO A 132 -3.72 -1.97 -14.05
CA PRO A 132 -2.82 -2.91 -14.73
C PRO A 132 -1.39 -2.43 -14.94
N ASP A 133 -1.16 -1.12 -14.88
CA ASP A 133 0.14 -0.47 -15.05
C ASP A 133 0.77 -0.03 -13.72
N ALA A 134 0.18 -0.37 -12.58
CA ALA A 134 0.64 0.05 -11.26
C ALA A 134 2.09 -0.38 -10.97
N GLN A 135 2.80 0.45 -10.20
CA GLN A 135 4.11 0.13 -9.63
C GLN A 135 3.98 -0.10 -8.12
N PHE A 136 4.71 -1.09 -7.59
CA PHE A 136 4.62 -1.52 -6.19
C PHE A 136 5.97 -1.36 -5.51
N ILE A 137 5.96 -0.68 -4.36
CA ILE A 137 7.12 -0.52 -3.49
C ILE A 137 6.87 -1.33 -2.23
N HIS A 138 7.60 -2.44 -2.07
CA HIS A 138 7.51 -3.30 -0.90
C HIS A 138 8.58 -2.88 0.12
N LEU A 139 8.13 -2.23 1.19
CA LEU A 139 9.00 -1.85 2.29
C LEU A 139 9.15 -3.01 3.28
N ILE A 140 10.38 -3.49 3.42
CA ILE A 140 10.80 -4.59 4.28
C ILE A 140 11.51 -4.02 5.51
N ARG A 141 11.31 -4.64 6.67
CA ARG A 141 11.97 -4.29 7.93
C ARG A 141 12.12 -5.56 8.76
N ASP A 142 13.09 -5.59 9.68
CA ASP A 142 13.25 -6.68 10.65
C ASP A 142 11.89 -7.07 11.27
N GLY A 143 11.58 -8.37 11.21
CA GLY A 143 10.32 -8.93 11.70
C GLY A 143 10.13 -8.76 13.19
N ARG A 144 11.21 -8.83 13.97
CA ARG A 144 11.18 -8.64 15.43
C ARG A 144 10.80 -7.20 15.76
N ASP A 145 11.37 -6.21 15.07
CA ASP A 145 11.00 -4.80 15.21
C ASP A 145 9.55 -4.53 14.79
N CYS A 146 9.07 -5.19 13.74
CA CYS A 146 7.68 -5.08 13.30
C CYS A 146 6.72 -5.63 14.37
N VAL A 147 7.02 -6.80 14.95
CA VAL A 147 6.23 -7.42 16.02
C VAL A 147 6.23 -6.54 17.27
N ALA A 148 7.40 -6.12 17.74
CA ALA A 148 7.56 -5.23 18.89
C ALA A 148 6.79 -3.91 18.70
N SER A 149 6.86 -3.33 17.49
CA SER A 149 6.13 -2.10 17.19
C SER A 149 4.63 -2.28 17.06
N LEU A 150 4.16 -3.44 16.62
CA LEU A 150 2.74 -3.69 16.44
C LEU A 150 2.05 -3.89 17.77
N LYS A 151 2.68 -4.63 18.70
CA LYS A 151 2.18 -4.88 20.05
C LYS A 151 1.94 -3.61 20.88
N GLU A 152 2.77 -2.59 20.70
CA GLU A 152 2.62 -1.31 21.42
C GLU A 152 1.50 -0.42 20.89
N MET A 153 0.83 -0.79 19.80
CA MET A 153 -0.21 0.05 19.23
C MET A 153 -1.50 -0.06 20.04
N PRO A 154 -2.12 1.06 20.47
CA PRO A 154 -3.33 1.03 21.30
C PRO A 154 -4.53 0.32 20.65
N TRP A 155 -4.55 0.26 19.32
CA TRP A 155 -5.60 -0.40 18.54
C TRP A 155 -5.32 -1.87 18.25
N TYR A 156 -4.13 -2.39 18.61
CA TYR A 156 -3.77 -3.77 18.39
C TYR A 156 -4.20 -4.63 19.59
N THR A 157 -5.22 -5.45 19.40
CA THR A 157 -5.86 -6.25 20.46
C THR A 157 -5.61 -7.75 20.30
N LEU A 158 -4.68 -8.15 19.42
CA LEU A 158 -4.37 -9.55 19.15
C LEU A 158 -3.05 -9.94 19.84
N ASP A 159 -2.75 -11.23 19.86
CA ASP A 159 -1.55 -11.79 20.49
C ASP A 159 -0.28 -11.70 19.61
N SER A 160 0.85 -12.11 20.16
CA SER A 160 2.16 -12.16 19.49
C SER A 160 2.16 -13.17 18.33
N PHE A 161 1.36 -14.24 18.39
CA PHE A 161 1.21 -15.20 17.29
C PHE A 161 0.62 -14.55 16.04
N HIS A 162 -0.37 -13.67 16.21
CA HIS A 162 -0.97 -12.90 15.13
C HIS A 162 0.00 -11.86 14.55
N ALA A 163 0.85 -11.27 15.39
CA ALA A 163 1.87 -10.31 14.96
C ALA A 163 2.95 -11.01 14.11
N VAL A 164 3.52 -12.11 14.63
CA VAL A 164 4.50 -12.97 13.92
C VAL A 164 3.90 -13.45 12.59
N SER A 165 2.67 -13.97 12.63
CA SER A 165 1.98 -14.40 11.41
C SER A 165 1.80 -13.25 10.42
N THR A 166 1.49 -12.04 10.88
CA THR A 166 1.27 -10.89 10.00
C THR A 166 2.54 -10.52 9.22
N TRP A 167 3.71 -10.57 9.85
CA TRP A 167 4.98 -10.32 9.18
C TRP A 167 5.32 -11.47 8.20
N ALA A 168 5.24 -12.73 8.64
CA ALA A 168 5.50 -13.89 7.79
C ALA A 168 4.65 -13.87 6.51
N GLU A 169 3.37 -13.54 6.65
CA GLU A 169 2.46 -13.43 5.52
C GLU A 169 2.81 -12.33 4.52
N ALA A 170 3.35 -11.21 5.00
CA ALA A 170 3.76 -10.08 4.17
C ALA A 170 5.03 -10.44 3.38
N ILE A 171 6.02 -11.02 4.04
CA ILE A 171 7.26 -11.47 3.43
C ILE A 171 7.02 -12.58 2.41
N ASP A 172 6.22 -13.58 2.75
CA ASP A 172 5.87 -14.65 1.81
C ASP A 172 5.19 -14.10 0.56
N ALA A 173 4.32 -13.09 0.74
CA ALA A 173 3.67 -12.43 -0.37
C ALA A 173 4.67 -11.66 -1.23
N GLY A 174 5.56 -10.86 -0.63
CA GLY A 174 6.65 -10.20 -1.33
C GLY A 174 7.51 -11.16 -2.14
N GLY A 175 7.96 -12.27 -1.53
CA GLY A 175 8.78 -13.27 -2.21
C GLY A 175 8.08 -14.00 -3.36
N ARG A 176 6.75 -14.05 -3.38
CA ARG A 176 6.00 -14.47 -4.59
C ARG A 176 6.01 -13.38 -5.65
N LEU A 177 5.69 -12.14 -5.26
CA LEU A 177 5.63 -11.00 -6.17
C LEU A 177 6.96 -10.75 -6.87
N LYS A 178 8.07 -10.81 -6.13
CA LYS A 178 9.44 -10.70 -6.66
C LYS A 178 9.73 -11.71 -7.78
N ARG A 179 9.17 -12.92 -7.70
CA ARG A 179 9.37 -13.98 -8.70
C ARG A 179 8.44 -13.87 -9.89
N THR A 180 7.29 -13.22 -9.75
CA THR A 180 6.22 -13.23 -10.77
C THR A 180 6.04 -11.92 -11.50
N LEU A 181 6.46 -10.79 -10.91
CA LEU A 181 6.30 -9.46 -11.48
C LEU A 181 7.59 -8.98 -12.13
N ALA A 182 7.46 -8.17 -13.18
CA ALA A 182 8.59 -7.55 -13.85
C ALA A 182 9.30 -6.53 -12.95
N SER A 183 10.59 -6.31 -13.22
CA SER A 183 11.43 -5.37 -12.48
C SER A 183 10.97 -3.91 -12.57
N ASP A 184 10.21 -3.53 -13.61
CA ASP A 184 9.60 -2.21 -13.76
C ASP A 184 8.28 -2.05 -12.96
N THR A 185 7.83 -3.12 -12.30
CA THR A 185 6.52 -3.22 -11.65
C THR A 185 6.64 -3.41 -10.14
N TYR A 186 7.68 -4.09 -9.65
CA TYR A 186 7.87 -4.37 -8.22
C TYR A 186 9.29 -4.05 -7.76
N TYR A 187 9.39 -3.26 -6.69
CA TYR A 187 10.65 -2.82 -6.07
C TYR A 187 10.66 -3.14 -4.57
N GLU A 188 11.76 -3.73 -4.09
CA GLU A 188 11.97 -3.98 -2.65
C GLU A 188 12.87 -2.91 -2.07
N LEU A 189 12.47 -2.36 -0.94
CA LEU A 189 13.22 -1.36 -0.19
C LEU A 189 13.34 -1.82 1.26
N ARG A 190 14.55 -1.80 1.83
CA ARG A 190 14.75 -2.08 3.25
C ARG A 190 14.62 -0.79 4.04
N TYR A 191 13.92 -0.87 5.16
CA TYR A 191 13.73 0.25 6.08
C TYR A 191 15.06 0.71 6.66
N GLU A 192 15.92 -0.23 7.03
CA GLU A 192 17.23 0.01 7.63
C GLU A 192 18.13 0.80 6.67
N ASP A 193 18.25 0.35 5.42
CA ASP A 193 18.99 1.03 4.36
C ASP A 193 18.43 2.43 4.09
N LEU A 194 17.09 2.56 3.99
CA LEU A 194 16.43 3.85 3.79
C LEU A 194 16.67 4.83 4.95
N THR A 195 16.78 4.33 6.19
CA THR A 195 17.08 5.19 7.34
C THR A 195 18.56 5.51 7.51
N ASP A 196 19.44 4.71 6.91
CA ASP A 196 20.88 4.89 6.98
C ASP A 196 21.37 5.90 5.93
N ASP A 197 21.01 5.67 4.66
CA ASP A 197 21.29 6.58 3.56
C ASP A 197 20.02 6.86 2.75
N PRO A 198 19.14 7.76 3.24
CA PRO A 198 17.91 8.11 2.56
C PRO A 198 18.14 8.65 1.16
N MET A 199 19.24 9.40 0.93
CA MET A 199 19.49 10.04 -0.36
C MET A 199 19.76 8.99 -1.44
N THR A 200 20.66 8.05 -1.16
CA THR A 200 21.01 6.99 -2.12
C THR A 200 19.82 6.09 -2.42
N GLU A 201 19.10 5.65 -1.38
CA GLU A 201 17.94 4.76 -1.57
C GLU A 201 16.77 5.44 -2.28
N LEU A 202 16.52 6.73 -2.00
CA LEU A 202 15.48 7.48 -2.71
C LEU A 202 15.85 7.77 -4.17
N LYS A 203 17.14 7.96 -4.51
CA LYS A 203 17.58 8.06 -5.91
C LYS A 203 17.32 6.77 -6.68
N LYS A 204 17.65 5.61 -6.09
CA LYS A 204 17.35 4.29 -6.69
C LYS A 204 15.85 4.08 -6.86
N LEU A 205 15.06 4.47 -5.85
CA LEU A 205 13.61 4.37 -5.90
C LEU A 205 13.01 5.28 -6.99
N CYS A 206 13.46 6.53 -7.10
CA CYS A 206 13.04 7.46 -8.16
C CYS A 206 13.37 6.90 -9.55
N HIS A 207 14.55 6.30 -9.74
CA HIS A 207 14.91 5.62 -10.98
C HIS A 207 13.91 4.50 -11.33
N PHE A 208 13.54 3.63 -10.38
CA PHE A 208 12.49 2.63 -10.57
C PHE A 208 11.13 3.25 -10.92
N LEU A 209 10.78 4.38 -10.29
CA LEU A 209 9.53 5.09 -10.56
C LEU A 209 9.54 5.89 -11.86
N GLU A 210 10.65 5.93 -12.60
CA GLU A 210 10.81 6.77 -13.80
C GLU A 210 10.61 8.27 -13.48
N GLU A 211 11.11 8.71 -12.33
CA GLU A 211 11.09 10.10 -11.84
C GLU A 211 12.50 10.59 -11.49
N ASP A 212 12.70 11.91 -11.53
CA ASP A 212 13.94 12.52 -11.06
C ASP A 212 13.95 12.59 -9.53
N PHE A 213 15.13 12.41 -8.91
CA PHE A 213 15.24 12.59 -7.47
C PHE A 213 14.98 14.06 -7.07
N SER A 214 14.17 14.27 -6.04
CA SER A 214 13.95 15.58 -5.45
C SER A 214 14.48 15.65 -4.02
N PRO A 215 15.34 16.64 -3.68
CA PRO A 215 15.79 16.85 -2.31
C PRO A 215 14.66 17.02 -1.29
N ALA A 216 13.47 17.49 -1.70
CA ALA A 216 12.32 17.62 -0.81
C ALA A 216 11.91 16.28 -0.15
N MET A 217 12.24 15.15 -0.77
CA MET A 217 11.91 13.82 -0.25
C MET A 217 12.64 13.46 1.04
N ILE A 218 13.83 14.01 1.31
CA ILE A 218 14.63 13.69 2.51
C ILE A 218 14.17 14.47 3.75
N SER A 219 13.42 15.56 3.56
CA SER A 219 12.95 16.45 4.63
C SER A 219 11.43 16.59 4.62
N PRO A 220 10.67 15.53 4.92
CA PRO A 220 9.22 15.49 4.70
C PRO A 220 8.37 16.28 5.73
N ARG A 221 8.98 17.21 6.50
CA ARG A 221 8.30 17.90 7.61
C ARG A 221 7.06 18.68 7.14
N GLU A 222 7.14 19.34 5.99
CA GLU A 222 6.04 20.12 5.43
C GLU A 222 4.89 19.21 4.97
N ALA A 223 5.21 18.09 4.32
CA ALA A 223 4.24 17.08 3.85
C ALA A 223 3.53 16.34 4.99
N ALA A 224 4.16 16.23 6.17
CA ALA A 224 3.61 15.52 7.33
C ALA A 224 2.29 16.11 7.83
N SER A 225 2.13 17.44 7.75
CA SER A 225 0.91 18.15 8.17
C SER A 225 -0.31 17.85 7.29
N VAL A 226 -0.07 17.40 6.06
CA VAL A 226 -1.08 17.19 5.01
C VAL A 226 -1.43 15.72 4.84
N ALA A 227 -0.44 14.83 4.84
CA ALA A 227 -0.60 13.41 4.52
C ALA A 227 -0.79 12.49 5.76
N VAL A 228 -0.61 13.01 6.98
CA VAL A 228 -0.93 12.29 8.23
C VAL A 228 -2.05 13.03 8.97
N PRO A 229 -3.23 12.41 9.18
CA PRO A 229 -4.29 13.02 9.96
C PRO A 229 -3.85 13.29 11.39
N GLN A 230 -4.14 14.49 11.91
CA GLN A 230 -3.70 14.96 13.24
C GLN A 230 -4.08 14.01 14.40
N HIS A 231 -5.15 13.24 14.27
CA HIS A 231 -5.59 12.28 15.29
C HIS A 231 -4.77 10.98 15.35
N LYS A 232 -3.85 10.73 14.39
CA LYS A 232 -2.99 9.55 14.43
C LYS A 232 -1.73 9.81 15.26
N VAL A 233 -1.91 10.03 16.56
CA VAL A 233 -0.85 10.40 17.52
C VAL A 233 0.33 9.41 17.55
N TRP A 234 0.12 8.13 17.21
CA TRP A 234 1.19 7.12 17.12
C TRP A 234 2.07 7.21 15.85
N HIS A 235 1.76 8.15 14.95
CA HIS A 235 2.65 8.60 13.88
C HIS A 235 3.41 9.87 14.29
N SER A 236 3.42 10.26 15.57
CA SER A 236 4.20 11.40 16.07
C SER A 236 5.67 11.35 15.66
N ASN A 237 6.27 10.16 15.56
CA ASN A 237 7.65 9.99 15.10
C ASN A 237 7.86 10.34 13.61
N THR A 238 6.80 10.38 12.78
CA THR A 238 6.93 10.79 11.37
C THR A 238 7.00 12.30 11.19
N HIS A 239 6.88 13.08 12.28
CA HIS A 239 7.16 14.52 12.31
C HIS A 239 8.61 14.83 12.74
N ARG A 240 9.38 13.82 13.16
CA ARG A 240 10.78 13.95 13.56
C ARG A 240 11.70 13.60 12.38
N GLU A 241 12.97 13.96 12.47
CA GLU A 241 13.99 13.56 11.49
C GLU A 241 14.02 12.03 11.32
N VAL A 242 14.47 11.58 10.15
CA VAL A 242 14.69 10.15 9.91
C VAL A 242 15.76 9.68 10.90
N THR A 243 15.42 8.74 11.78
CA THR A 243 16.35 8.23 12.80
C THR A 243 16.47 6.72 12.73
N ARG A 244 17.66 6.20 13.07
CA ARG A 244 17.93 4.78 13.27
C ARG A 244 17.46 4.25 14.64
N SER A 245 16.89 5.11 15.50
CA SER A 245 16.53 4.81 16.90
C SER A 245 15.61 3.60 17.10
N ARG A 246 14.91 3.17 16.05
CA ARG A 246 13.99 2.03 16.08
C ARG A 246 14.58 0.77 15.45
N VAL A 247 15.76 0.82 14.83
CA VAL A 247 16.44 -0.36 14.28
C VAL A 247 17.02 -1.18 15.43
N GLY A 248 16.67 -2.46 15.50
CA GLY A 248 17.14 -3.36 16.56
C GLY A 248 16.49 -3.12 17.93
N SER A 249 15.51 -2.21 18.02
CA SER A 249 14.87 -1.85 19.29
C SER A 249 14.06 -3.00 19.90
N TRP A 250 13.71 -4.00 19.09
CA TRP A 250 13.00 -5.20 19.52
C TRP A 250 13.66 -5.92 20.70
N ALA A 251 15.00 -5.87 20.81
CA ALA A 251 15.74 -6.57 21.86
C ALA A 251 15.34 -6.10 23.27
N ASN A 252 14.91 -4.85 23.41
CA ASN A 252 14.49 -4.26 24.70
C ASN A 252 12.97 -4.15 24.85
N ARG A 253 12.20 -4.71 23.90
CA ARG A 253 10.74 -4.46 23.77
C ARG A 253 9.92 -5.73 23.60
N LEU A 254 10.59 -6.85 23.39
CA LEU A 254 9.99 -8.18 23.36
C LEU A 254 10.51 -8.96 24.56
N ASP A 255 9.65 -9.81 25.12
CA ASP A 255 10.09 -10.77 26.12
C ASP A 255 10.95 -11.86 25.44
N ASP A 256 11.84 -12.52 26.18
CA ASP A 256 12.73 -13.55 25.65
C ASP A 256 11.99 -14.66 24.90
N TRP A 257 10.83 -15.09 25.41
CA TRP A 257 10.02 -16.11 24.76
C TRP A 257 9.45 -15.65 23.41
N GLU A 258 9.22 -14.36 23.23
CA GLU A 258 8.73 -13.77 21.99
C GLU A 258 9.85 -13.61 20.97
N ILE A 259 11.04 -13.23 21.42
CA ILE A 259 12.24 -13.20 20.58
C ILE A 259 12.50 -14.62 20.06
N ALA A 260 12.53 -15.61 20.97
CA ALA A 260 12.69 -17.01 20.63
C ALA A 260 11.61 -17.50 19.64
N LEU A 261 10.35 -17.11 19.85
CA LEU A 261 9.27 -17.45 18.93
C LEU A 261 9.44 -16.78 17.56
N CYS A 262 9.81 -15.50 17.52
CA CYS A 262 10.07 -14.78 16.27
C CYS A 262 11.20 -15.45 15.50
N GLU A 263 12.34 -15.70 16.12
CA GLU A 263 13.49 -16.32 15.46
C GLU A 263 13.20 -17.76 15.02
N HIS A 264 12.46 -18.53 15.82
CA HIS A 264 12.06 -19.88 15.42
C HIS A 264 11.09 -19.90 14.23
N MET A 265 10.10 -19.01 14.22
CA MET A 265 9.04 -19.02 13.20
C MET A 265 9.44 -18.24 11.93
N LEU A 266 10.33 -17.26 12.07
CA LEU A 266 10.71 -16.32 11.02
C LEU A 266 12.17 -16.48 10.56
N GLY A 267 12.97 -17.34 11.20
CA GLY A 267 14.43 -17.48 11.00
C GLY A 267 14.87 -17.45 9.55
N ASP A 268 14.45 -18.42 8.74
CA ASP A 268 14.80 -18.50 7.31
C ASP A 268 14.47 -17.20 6.54
N ARG A 269 13.36 -16.51 6.91
CA ARG A 269 12.95 -15.25 6.28
C ARG A 269 13.82 -14.08 6.75
N LEU A 270 14.21 -14.07 8.02
CA LEU A 270 15.09 -13.06 8.58
C LEU A 270 16.48 -13.18 7.95
N GLU A 271 17.06 -14.37 7.94
CA GLU A 271 18.40 -14.65 7.41
C GLU A 271 18.48 -14.39 5.90
N SER A 272 17.48 -14.85 5.12
CA SER A 272 17.44 -14.57 3.67
C SER A 272 17.30 -13.08 3.33
N MET A 273 16.92 -12.25 4.31
CA MET A 273 16.87 -10.80 4.22
C MET A 273 18.05 -10.12 4.91
N GLY A 274 19.06 -10.87 5.35
CA GLY A 274 20.25 -10.35 6.00
C GLY A 274 19.98 -9.76 7.39
N TYR A 275 19.05 -10.34 8.14
CA TYR A 275 18.87 -10.06 9.57
C TYR A 275 19.46 -11.21 10.39
N GLU A 276 20.45 -10.92 11.21
CA GLU A 276 21.10 -11.91 12.07
C GLU A 276 20.19 -12.32 13.22
N LEU A 277 20.18 -13.61 13.53
CA LEU A 277 19.50 -14.16 14.70
C LEU A 277 20.36 -13.91 15.94
N SER A 278 19.72 -13.60 17.07
CA SER A 278 20.41 -13.31 18.32
C SER A 278 20.95 -14.55 19.04
N GLY A 279 20.52 -15.73 18.62
CA GLY A 279 20.95 -16.99 19.22
C GLY A 279 20.23 -17.31 20.54
N VAL A 280 19.07 -16.70 20.79
CA VAL A 280 18.24 -17.03 21.95
C VAL A 280 17.82 -18.51 21.93
N PRO A 281 17.61 -19.15 23.11
CA PRO A 281 17.16 -20.52 23.18
C PRO A 281 15.85 -20.76 22.42
N LYS A 282 15.60 -22.00 22.00
CA LYS A 282 14.36 -22.36 21.30
C LYS A 282 13.12 -22.06 22.16
N PRO A 283 12.03 -21.60 21.56
CA PRO A 283 10.78 -21.33 22.29
C PRO A 283 10.13 -22.61 22.79
N SER A 284 9.20 -22.48 23.74
CA SER A 284 8.41 -23.61 24.23
C SER A 284 7.57 -24.25 23.10
N LYS A 285 7.34 -25.56 23.20
CA LYS A 285 6.52 -26.29 22.22
C LYS A 285 5.08 -25.74 22.17
N GLU A 286 4.52 -25.31 23.30
CA GLU A 286 3.16 -24.74 23.33
C GLU A 286 3.07 -23.46 22.49
N HIS A 287 4.04 -22.55 22.62
CA HIS A 287 4.08 -21.30 21.85
C HIS A 287 4.21 -21.56 20.35
N VAL A 288 5.06 -22.51 19.95
CA VAL A 288 5.22 -22.90 18.54
C VAL A 288 3.91 -23.44 17.97
N VAL A 289 3.27 -24.38 18.67
CA VAL A 289 1.99 -24.98 18.23
C VAL A 289 0.89 -23.93 18.14
N ALA A 290 0.80 -23.02 19.12
CA ALA A 290 -0.17 -21.93 19.10
C ALA A 290 0.06 -20.99 17.89
N CYS A 291 1.32 -20.64 17.60
CA CYS A 291 1.67 -19.81 16.46
C CYS A 291 1.30 -20.48 15.13
N GLN A 292 1.69 -21.73 14.96
CA GLN A 292 1.38 -22.52 13.77
C GLN A 292 -0.13 -22.62 13.54
N LYS A 293 -0.91 -22.88 14.59
CA LYS A 293 -2.38 -22.93 14.53
C LYS A 293 -2.96 -21.59 14.06
N THR A 294 -2.46 -20.46 14.56
CA THR A 294 -2.85 -19.12 14.12
C THR A 294 -2.51 -18.90 12.64
N MET A 295 -1.29 -19.22 12.22
CA MET A 295 -0.85 -19.10 10.82
C MET A 295 -1.70 -19.94 9.87
N GLN A 296 -1.99 -21.20 10.23
CA GLN A 296 -2.83 -22.12 9.45
C GLN A 296 -4.26 -21.60 9.30
N LYS A 297 -4.90 -21.15 10.39
CA LYS A 297 -6.25 -20.54 10.34
C LYS A 297 -6.30 -19.34 9.40
N ARG A 298 -5.30 -18.47 9.46
CA ARG A 298 -5.22 -17.28 8.59
C ARG A 298 -4.95 -17.63 7.13
N LYS A 299 -4.08 -18.61 6.87
CA LYS A 299 -3.88 -19.17 5.52
C LYS A 299 -5.19 -19.71 4.94
N ALA A 300 -5.91 -20.53 5.69
CA ALA A 300 -7.20 -21.08 5.27
C ALA A 300 -8.25 -19.99 5.01
N SER A 301 -8.33 -18.96 5.86
CA SER A 301 -9.21 -17.80 5.63
C SER A 301 -8.89 -17.07 4.31
N ARG A 302 -7.60 -16.81 4.04
CA ARG A 302 -7.17 -16.18 2.78
C ARG A 302 -7.48 -17.05 1.56
N MET A 303 -7.24 -18.35 1.64
CA MET A 303 -7.56 -19.28 0.55
C MET A 303 -9.06 -19.27 0.23
N ARG A 304 -9.93 -19.35 1.25
CA ARG A 304 -11.39 -19.23 1.07
C ARG A 304 -11.78 -17.91 0.41
N LYS A 305 -11.18 -16.80 0.83
CA LYS A 305 -11.41 -15.47 0.23
C LYS A 305 -10.98 -15.43 -1.24
N SER A 306 -9.82 -16.00 -1.57
CA SER A 306 -9.30 -16.07 -2.94
C SER A 306 -10.18 -16.93 -3.84
N MET A 307 -10.59 -18.12 -3.38
CA MET A 307 -11.50 -19.00 -4.11
C MET A 307 -12.83 -18.30 -4.39
N ARG A 308 -13.44 -17.67 -3.37
CA ARG A 308 -14.66 -16.87 -3.56
C ARG A 308 -14.47 -15.74 -4.57
N ASP A 309 -13.32 -15.06 -4.53
CA ASP A 309 -13.04 -14.01 -5.50
C ASP A 309 -12.97 -14.57 -6.92
N ARG A 310 -12.28 -15.70 -7.13
CA ARG A 310 -12.16 -16.37 -8.44
C ARG A 310 -13.53 -16.69 -9.05
N PHE A 311 -14.47 -17.21 -8.26
CA PHE A 311 -15.85 -17.43 -8.71
C PHE A 311 -16.57 -16.12 -9.05
N ASN A 312 -16.37 -15.08 -8.25
CA ASN A 312 -16.95 -13.77 -8.53
C ASN A 312 -16.43 -13.16 -9.84
N ARG A 313 -15.19 -13.46 -10.27
CA ARG A 313 -14.62 -12.94 -11.53
C ARG A 313 -15.37 -13.41 -12.77
N LEU A 314 -15.95 -14.60 -12.72
CA LEU A 314 -16.70 -15.18 -13.84
C LEU A 314 -18.04 -14.47 -14.11
N ARG A 315 -18.50 -13.62 -13.18
CA ARG A 315 -19.82 -12.96 -13.22
C ARG A 315 -19.71 -11.46 -12.93
N GLU A 316 -18.66 -10.84 -13.45
CA GLU A 316 -18.46 -9.41 -13.28
C GLU A 316 -19.36 -8.60 -14.23
N PRO A 317 -20.07 -7.59 -13.72
CA PRO A 317 -21.06 -6.86 -14.53
C PRO A 317 -20.44 -5.77 -15.42
N SER A 318 -19.16 -5.43 -15.23
CA SER A 318 -18.48 -4.34 -15.93
C SER A 318 -16.95 -4.52 -15.94
N PRO A 319 -16.23 -3.81 -16.83
CA PRO A 319 -14.77 -3.76 -16.79
C PRO A 319 -14.25 -3.30 -15.41
N VAL A 320 -13.21 -3.97 -14.92
CA VAL A 320 -12.61 -3.66 -13.62
C VAL A 320 -11.42 -2.69 -13.76
N ALA A 321 -10.64 -2.83 -14.80
CA ALA A 321 -9.40 -2.06 -15.01
C ALA A 321 -9.70 -0.57 -15.27
N ALA A 322 -8.90 0.30 -14.65
CA ALA A 322 -8.91 1.74 -14.87
C ALA A 322 -8.47 2.09 -16.31
N LEU A 323 -8.93 3.24 -16.80
CA LEU A 323 -8.56 3.82 -18.10
C LEU A 323 -8.12 5.30 -17.95
N LEU A 324 -7.40 5.57 -16.86
CA LEU A 324 -7.03 6.93 -16.45
C LEU A 324 -5.63 7.32 -16.93
N THR A 325 -4.73 6.35 -17.12
CA THR A 325 -3.37 6.59 -17.60
C THR A 325 -3.20 6.23 -19.07
N THR A 326 -2.12 6.72 -19.65
CA THR A 326 -1.73 6.44 -21.04
C THR A 326 -1.48 4.94 -21.24
N ARG A 327 -0.74 4.29 -20.33
CA ARG A 327 -0.45 2.85 -20.39
C ARG A 327 -1.71 2.00 -20.19
N GLN A 328 -2.62 2.39 -19.30
CA GLN A 328 -3.92 1.70 -19.14
C GLN A 328 -4.75 1.71 -20.41
N ARG A 329 -4.86 2.87 -21.08
CA ARG A 329 -5.60 3.02 -22.34
C ARG A 329 -4.98 2.19 -23.46
N SER A 330 -3.65 2.22 -23.58
CA SER A 330 -2.91 1.41 -24.54
C SER A 330 -3.14 -0.10 -24.31
N LEU A 331 -3.04 -0.57 -23.07
CA LEU A 331 -3.31 -1.97 -22.70
C LEU A 331 -4.76 -2.40 -22.99
N ALA A 332 -5.70 -1.47 -22.96
CA ALA A 332 -7.10 -1.70 -23.28
C ALA A 332 -7.43 -1.56 -24.78
N GLY A 333 -6.44 -1.26 -25.63
CA GLY A 333 -6.63 -1.04 -27.07
C GLY A 333 -7.37 0.26 -27.40
N VAL A 334 -7.42 1.22 -26.48
CA VAL A 334 -8.05 2.53 -26.70
C VAL A 334 -7.03 3.48 -27.34
N PRO A 335 -7.28 4.04 -28.54
CA PRO A 335 -6.36 4.96 -29.19
C PRO A 335 -6.06 6.18 -28.31
N GLN A 336 -4.82 6.66 -28.35
CA GLN A 336 -4.45 7.92 -27.71
C GLN A 336 -5.17 9.05 -28.47
N GLN A 337 -5.98 9.86 -27.78
CA GLN A 337 -6.49 11.09 -28.37
C GLN A 337 -5.27 11.94 -28.76
N ARG A 338 -5.12 12.26 -30.05
CA ARG A 338 -4.12 13.24 -30.49
C ARG A 338 -4.40 14.53 -29.71
N ARG A 339 -3.44 15.00 -28.91
CA ARG A 339 -3.50 16.38 -28.41
C ARG A 339 -3.51 17.27 -29.64
N GLU A 340 -4.60 18.00 -29.86
CA GLU A 340 -4.58 19.13 -30.77
C GLU A 340 -3.50 20.09 -30.24
N LEU A 341 -2.37 20.12 -30.95
CA LEU A 341 -1.39 21.18 -30.79
C LEU A 341 -2.06 22.43 -31.33
N THR A 342 -2.71 23.19 -30.45
CA THR A 342 -2.95 24.61 -30.70
C THR A 342 -1.59 25.30 -30.62
N GLU A 343 -0.91 25.41 -31.76
CA GLU A 343 0.15 26.39 -31.92
C GLU A 343 -0.48 27.79 -31.88
N PRO A 344 0.06 28.74 -31.09
CA PRO A 344 -0.33 30.14 -31.20
C PRO A 344 0.32 30.72 -32.47
N VAL A 345 -0.52 31.33 -33.32
CA VAL A 345 -0.13 32.11 -34.50
C VAL A 345 0.60 33.38 -34.10
#